data_AF-A0A919M866-F1
#
_entry.id   AF-A0A919M866-F1
#
_cell.length_a   1.000
_cell.length_b   1.000
_cell.length_c   1.000
_cell.angle_alpha   90.00
_cell.angle_beta   90.00
_cell.angle_gamma   90.00
#
_symmetry.space_group_name_H-M   'P 1'
#
loop_
_entity.id
_entity.type
_entity.pdbx_description
1 polymer ?
#
loop_
_entity_poly.entity_id
_entity_poly.type
_entity_poly.pdbx_seq_one_letter_code
_entity_poly.pdbx_strand_id
1 'polypeptide(L)'
;MAVAERALRLGDEEGVEAITIRRLAQELGVTPMALYWHFKNKDELLAGIVDHALSSVRADRSAGDPWQKQLRAMVEALVTVMREHPLLPELMHAVAKDEGESFRRAGDDALALLTTAGFGLREAWWVATYLLNAAIGMVQGQPDCPANVPPGAAPEWRRRKRLMLESLPADRFPMMVAFGATYATALDSERYYAFCVDLVMAAVEAMAPGAA
;
A
#
# COMPACT_ATOMS: atom_id res chain seq x y z
N MET A 1 -17.23 -4.13 -6.59
CA MET A 1 -18.32 -3.63 -7.46
C MET A 1 -17.74 -2.54 -8.35
N ALA A 2 -18.18 -2.42 -9.60
CA ALA A 2 -17.66 -1.45 -10.58
C ALA A 2 -17.54 0.01 -10.06
N VAL A 3 -18.37 0.41 -9.10
CA VAL A 3 -18.35 1.75 -8.49
C VAL A 3 -17.03 2.06 -7.77
N ALA A 4 -16.58 1.16 -6.88
CA ALA A 4 -15.43 1.44 -6.02
C ALA A 4 -14.12 1.43 -6.81
N GLU A 5 -13.97 0.48 -7.74
CA GLU A 5 -12.84 0.44 -8.66
C GLU A 5 -12.78 1.68 -9.55
N ARG A 6 -13.92 2.14 -10.07
CA ARG A 6 -13.97 3.38 -10.88
C ARG A 6 -13.63 4.61 -10.04
N ALA A 7 -14.10 4.66 -8.80
CA ALA A 7 -13.81 5.76 -7.89
C ALA A 7 -12.34 5.83 -7.48
N LEU A 8 -11.68 4.68 -7.27
CA LEU A 8 -10.24 4.64 -7.03
C LEU A 8 -9.47 5.20 -8.23
N ARG A 9 -9.77 4.72 -9.45
CA ARG A 9 -9.12 5.24 -10.67
C ARG A 9 -9.34 6.75 -10.85
N LEU A 10 -10.56 7.22 -10.64
CA LEU A 10 -10.86 8.66 -10.70
C LEU A 10 -10.03 9.43 -9.66
N GLY A 11 -9.90 8.90 -8.45
CA GLY A 11 -9.07 9.47 -7.40
C GLY A 11 -7.58 9.48 -7.72
N ASP A 12 -7.07 8.40 -8.33
CA ASP A 12 -5.67 8.29 -8.73
C ASP A 12 -5.32 9.29 -9.85
N GLU A 13 -6.27 9.59 -10.74
CA GLU A 13 -6.09 10.51 -11.87
C GLU A 13 -6.31 11.99 -11.51
N GLU A 14 -7.37 12.29 -10.75
CA GLU A 14 -7.85 13.66 -10.52
C GLU A 14 -7.79 14.10 -9.04
N GLY A 15 -7.40 13.20 -8.13
CA GLY A 15 -7.33 13.42 -6.68
C GLY A 15 -8.64 13.12 -5.94
N VAL A 16 -8.57 13.06 -4.61
CA VAL A 16 -9.70 12.70 -3.73
C VAL A 16 -10.92 13.61 -3.88
N GLU A 17 -10.73 14.88 -4.23
CA GLU A 17 -11.83 15.83 -4.39
C GLU A 17 -12.71 15.56 -5.62
N ALA A 18 -12.17 14.87 -6.63
CA ALA A 18 -12.93 14.45 -7.79
C ALA A 18 -13.96 13.35 -7.45
N ILE A 19 -13.73 12.58 -6.37
CA ILE A 19 -14.59 11.49 -5.92
C ILE A 19 -15.87 12.07 -5.30
N THR A 20 -16.89 12.25 -6.14
CA THR A 20 -18.21 12.73 -5.73
C THR A 20 -19.32 11.83 -6.30
N ILE A 21 -20.44 11.71 -5.59
CA ILE A 21 -21.60 10.93 -6.07
C ILE A 21 -22.05 11.38 -7.47
N ARG A 22 -22.07 12.69 -7.74
CA ARG A 22 -22.49 13.20 -9.06
C ARG A 22 -21.50 12.82 -10.16
N ARG A 23 -20.20 13.00 -9.92
CA ARG A 23 -19.14 12.65 -10.89
C ARG A 23 -19.15 11.14 -11.18
N LEU A 24 -19.20 10.32 -10.13
CA LEU A 24 -19.28 8.86 -10.29
C LEU A 24 -20.56 8.41 -11.00
N ALA A 25 -21.71 9.02 -10.69
CA ALA A 25 -22.96 8.69 -11.36
C ALA A 25 -22.87 8.99 -12.87
N GLN A 26 -22.33 10.15 -13.24
CA GLN A 26 -22.08 10.53 -14.63
C GLN A 26 -21.14 9.53 -15.32
N GLU A 27 -20.04 9.17 -14.67
CA GLU A 27 -19.03 8.29 -15.21
C GLU A 27 -19.50 6.83 -15.38
N LEU A 28 -20.40 6.39 -14.50
CA LEU A 28 -21.02 5.07 -14.55
C LEU A 28 -22.30 5.02 -15.42
N GLY A 29 -22.76 6.17 -15.95
CA GLY A 29 -23.98 6.25 -16.74
C GLY A 29 -25.26 5.98 -15.93
N VAL A 30 -25.26 6.22 -14.62
CA VAL A 30 -26.41 6.01 -13.71
C VAL A 30 -26.90 7.32 -13.12
N THR A 31 -28.07 7.30 -12.47
CA THR A 31 -28.56 8.48 -11.75
C THR A 31 -27.86 8.62 -10.40
N PRO A 32 -27.62 9.85 -9.89
CA PRO A 32 -27.09 10.05 -8.54
C PRO A 32 -27.94 9.36 -7.47
N MET A 33 -29.26 9.28 -7.67
CA MET A 33 -30.17 8.59 -6.76
C MET A 33 -29.82 7.11 -6.59
N ALA A 34 -29.39 6.42 -7.66
CA ALA A 34 -28.96 5.02 -7.58
C ALA A 34 -27.74 4.83 -6.67
N LEU A 35 -26.80 5.79 -6.67
CA LEU A 35 -25.65 5.75 -5.76
C LEU A 35 -26.02 6.11 -4.32
N TYR A 36 -26.99 7.03 -4.11
CA TYR A 36 -27.49 7.35 -2.77
C TYR A 36 -28.16 6.18 -2.05
N TRP A 37 -28.68 5.19 -2.79
CA TRP A 37 -29.18 3.93 -2.21
C TRP A 37 -28.07 3.09 -1.56
N HIS A 38 -26.83 3.22 -2.03
CA HIS A 38 -25.68 2.50 -1.51
C HIS A 38 -24.85 3.33 -0.53
N PHE A 39 -24.77 4.65 -0.73
CA PHE A 39 -23.93 5.55 0.06
C PHE A 39 -24.70 6.83 0.38
N LYS A 40 -24.98 7.07 1.67
CA LYS A 40 -25.81 8.23 2.07
C LYS A 40 -25.07 9.55 1.93
N ASN A 41 -23.74 9.55 1.99
CA ASN A 41 -22.89 10.75 1.91
C ASN A 41 -21.50 10.42 1.35
N LYS A 42 -20.64 11.45 1.20
CA LYS A 42 -19.26 11.30 0.68
C LYS A 42 -18.41 10.41 1.59
N ASP A 43 -18.56 10.51 2.90
CA ASP A 43 -17.75 9.73 3.85
C ASP A 43 -18.08 8.24 3.78
N GLU A 44 -19.36 7.87 3.72
CA GLU A 44 -19.80 6.48 3.50
C GLU A 44 -19.32 5.93 2.15
N LEU A 45 -19.30 6.75 1.11
CA LEU A 45 -18.74 6.38 -0.20
C LEU A 45 -17.23 6.11 -0.08
N LEU A 46 -16.46 7.02 0.50
CA LEU A 46 -15.01 6.85 0.66
C LEU A 46 -14.68 5.65 1.54
N ALA A 47 -15.40 5.44 2.65
CA ALA A 47 -15.24 4.28 3.51
C ALA A 47 -15.55 2.97 2.76
N GLY A 48 -16.63 2.93 1.98
CA GLY A 48 -16.97 1.77 1.15
C GLY A 48 -15.96 1.48 0.04
N ILE A 49 -15.32 2.52 -0.50
CA ILE A 49 -14.23 2.38 -1.48
C ILE A 49 -13.00 1.74 -0.82
N VAL A 50 -12.59 2.25 0.35
CA VAL A 50 -11.46 1.70 1.12
C VAL A 50 -11.73 0.25 1.51
N ASP A 51 -12.93 -0.05 2.01
CA ASP A 51 -13.32 -1.41 2.39
C ASP A 51 -13.27 -2.36 1.19
N HIS A 52 -13.74 -1.92 0.02
CA HIS A 52 -13.67 -2.71 -1.20
C HIS A 52 -12.22 -3.00 -1.63
N ALA A 53 -11.36 -1.98 -1.61
CA ALA A 53 -9.95 -2.13 -1.96
C ALA A 53 -9.24 -3.17 -1.08
N LEU A 54 -9.57 -3.18 0.22
CA LEU A 54 -8.99 -4.11 1.20
C LEU A 54 -9.66 -5.50 1.20
N SER A 55 -10.69 -5.72 0.38
CA SER A 55 -11.43 -6.99 0.37
C SER A 55 -10.58 -8.20 -0.04
N SER A 56 -9.51 -8.00 -0.80
CA SER A 56 -8.53 -9.01 -1.18
C SER A 56 -7.48 -9.30 -0.10
N VAL A 57 -7.29 -8.38 0.86
CA VAL A 57 -6.31 -8.53 1.95
C VAL A 57 -6.91 -9.42 3.03
N ARG A 58 -6.58 -10.71 2.98
CA ARG A 58 -7.06 -11.72 3.94
C ARG A 58 -6.12 -12.92 3.97
N ALA A 59 -6.10 -13.64 5.07
CA ALA A 59 -5.43 -14.93 5.15
C ALA A 59 -6.24 -15.98 4.40
N ASP A 60 -5.58 -16.86 3.66
CA ASP A 60 -6.23 -18.07 3.14
C ASP A 60 -6.27 -19.14 4.25
N ARG A 61 -7.30 -19.06 5.10
CA ARG A 61 -7.52 -20.01 6.20
C ARG A 61 -7.81 -21.45 5.73
N SER A 62 -8.08 -21.66 4.43
CA SER A 62 -8.33 -22.99 3.87
C SER A 62 -7.04 -23.72 3.50
N ALA A 63 -5.95 -22.96 3.31
CA ALA A 63 -4.65 -23.53 3.05
C ALA A 63 -4.02 -23.97 4.37
N GLY A 64 -3.58 -25.23 4.46
CA GLY A 64 -2.72 -25.72 5.55
C GLY A 64 -1.29 -25.14 5.50
N ASP A 65 -1.15 -23.94 4.95
CA ASP A 65 0.11 -23.25 4.75
C ASP A 65 0.65 -22.71 6.09
N PRO A 66 1.98 -22.65 6.28
CA PRO A 66 2.59 -22.04 7.46
C PRO A 66 2.18 -20.58 7.61
N TRP A 67 2.16 -20.08 8.86
CA TRP A 67 1.76 -18.70 9.16
C TRP A 67 2.60 -17.66 8.40
N GLN A 68 3.89 -17.96 8.15
CA GLN A 68 4.80 -17.09 7.40
C GLN A 68 4.29 -16.83 5.99
N LYS A 69 3.85 -17.90 5.31
CA LYS A 69 3.37 -17.82 3.92
C LYS A 69 2.06 -17.07 3.84
N GLN A 70 1.15 -17.30 4.79
CA GLN A 70 -0.13 -16.60 4.85
C GLN A 70 0.04 -15.11 5.16
N LEU A 71 0.87 -14.77 6.15
CA LEU A 71 1.13 -13.38 6.51
C LEU A 71 1.84 -12.63 5.39
N ARG A 72 2.82 -13.27 4.73
CA ARG A 72 3.48 -12.74 3.52
C ARG A 72 2.46 -12.42 2.43
N ALA A 73 1.57 -13.37 2.11
CA ALA A 73 0.55 -13.16 1.08
C ALA A 73 -0.37 -11.97 1.42
N MET A 74 -0.70 -11.75 2.70
CA MET A 74 -1.45 -10.57 3.13
C MET A 74 -0.69 -9.26 2.90
N VAL A 75 0.61 -9.22 3.24
CA VAL A 75 1.46 -8.04 3.00
C VAL A 75 1.61 -7.77 1.50
N GLU A 76 1.83 -8.80 0.69
CA GLU A 76 1.93 -8.70 -0.76
C GLU A 76 0.62 -8.23 -1.40
N ALA A 77 -0.53 -8.73 -0.93
CA ALA A 77 -1.84 -8.26 -1.37
C ALA A 77 -2.04 -6.77 -1.04
N LEU A 78 -1.66 -6.35 0.18
CA LEU A 78 -1.75 -4.96 0.60
C LEU A 78 -0.87 -4.04 -0.27
N VAL A 79 0.38 -4.44 -0.51
CA VAL A 79 1.30 -3.71 -1.40
C VAL A 79 0.75 -3.65 -2.83
N THR A 80 0.20 -4.75 -3.35
CA THR A 80 -0.38 -4.81 -4.70
C THR A 80 -1.53 -3.80 -4.85
N VAL A 81 -2.50 -3.81 -3.93
CA VAL A 81 -3.64 -2.89 -3.98
C VAL A 81 -3.18 -1.43 -3.86
N MET A 82 -2.22 -1.13 -2.98
CA MET A 82 -1.68 0.23 -2.85
C MET A 82 -0.88 0.69 -4.07
N ARG A 83 -0.24 -0.23 -4.79
CA ARG A 83 0.45 0.08 -6.06
C ARG A 83 -0.53 0.36 -7.19
N GLU A 84 -1.63 -0.39 -7.24
CA GLU A 84 -2.71 -0.17 -8.21
C GLU A 84 -3.46 1.13 -7.93
N HIS A 85 -3.57 1.52 -6.66
CA HIS A 85 -4.30 2.70 -6.21
C HIS A 85 -3.47 3.58 -5.26
N PRO A 86 -2.57 4.44 -5.80
CA PRO A 86 -1.70 5.31 -5.01
C PRO A 86 -2.43 6.26 -4.05
N LEU A 87 -3.70 6.59 -4.31
CA LEU A 87 -4.51 7.42 -3.40
C LEU A 87 -4.99 6.63 -2.16
N LEU A 88 -5.01 5.29 -2.19
CA LEU A 88 -5.58 4.47 -1.13
C LEU A 88 -4.99 4.76 0.26
N PRO A 89 -3.67 4.89 0.46
CA PRO A 89 -3.13 5.23 1.76
C PRO A 89 -3.65 6.57 2.30
N GLU A 90 -3.83 7.58 1.45
CA GLU A 90 -4.42 8.87 1.87
C GLU A 90 -5.88 8.68 2.31
N LEU A 91 -6.67 7.96 1.52
CA LEU A 91 -8.07 7.64 1.86
C LEU A 91 -8.18 6.89 3.18
N MET A 92 -7.30 5.92 3.44
CA MET A 92 -7.24 5.16 4.69
C MET A 92 -6.97 6.03 5.93
N HIS A 93 -6.39 7.22 5.78
CA HIS A 93 -6.23 8.18 6.88
C HIS A 93 -7.40 9.14 6.99
N ALA A 94 -8.09 9.41 5.88
CA ALA A 94 -9.21 10.34 5.81
C ALA A 94 -10.54 9.74 6.30
N VAL A 95 -10.68 8.41 6.35
CA VAL A 95 -11.93 7.72 6.73
C VAL A 95 -11.77 6.86 7.98
N ALA A 96 -12.89 6.54 8.63
CA ALA A 96 -12.97 5.58 9.73
C ALA A 96 -12.77 4.14 9.20
N LYS A 97 -11.57 3.82 8.68
CA LYS A 97 -11.26 2.50 8.09
C LYS A 97 -11.48 1.34 9.07
N ASP A 98 -11.30 1.60 10.37
CA ASP A 98 -11.48 0.62 11.44
C ASP A 98 -12.95 0.17 11.58
N GLU A 99 -13.88 0.89 10.93
CA GLU A 99 -15.29 0.53 10.83
C GLU A 99 -15.62 -0.43 9.67
N GLY A 100 -14.70 -0.60 8.72
CA GLY A 100 -14.86 -1.49 7.57
C GLY A 100 -14.68 -2.97 7.93
N GLU A 101 -15.55 -3.82 7.38
CA GLU A 101 -15.49 -5.28 7.57
C GLU A 101 -14.18 -5.88 7.06
N SER A 102 -13.70 -5.42 5.90
CA SER A 102 -12.47 -5.94 5.30
C SER A 102 -11.24 -5.58 6.11
N PHE A 103 -11.18 -4.36 6.67
CA PHE A 103 -10.07 -3.96 7.54
C PHE A 103 -10.09 -4.75 8.85
N ARG A 104 -11.26 -4.91 9.49
CA ARG A 104 -11.40 -5.72 10.71
C ARG A 104 -11.01 -7.19 10.47
N ARG A 105 -11.48 -7.78 9.37
CA ARG A 105 -11.12 -9.15 8.99
C ARG A 105 -9.62 -9.30 8.78
N ALA A 106 -8.98 -8.39 8.04
CA ALA A 106 -7.53 -8.43 7.84
C ALA A 106 -6.76 -8.29 9.16
N GLY A 107 -7.24 -7.45 10.08
CA GLY A 107 -6.70 -7.32 11.43
C GLY A 107 -6.84 -8.60 12.25
N ASP A 108 -8.03 -9.23 12.26
CA ASP A 108 -8.28 -10.49 12.95
C ASP A 108 -7.40 -11.62 12.40
N ASP A 109 -7.31 -11.75 11.08
CA ASP A 109 -6.42 -12.69 10.38
C ASP A 109 -4.96 -12.50 10.79
N ALA A 110 -4.45 -11.27 10.74
CA ALA A 110 -3.07 -10.97 11.11
C ALA A 110 -2.78 -11.29 12.58
N LEU A 111 -3.68 -10.92 13.49
CA LEU A 111 -3.56 -11.23 14.92
C LEU A 111 -3.58 -12.74 15.18
N ALA A 112 -4.43 -13.49 14.49
CA ALA A 112 -4.49 -14.94 14.59
C ALA A 112 -3.17 -15.58 14.14
N LEU A 113 -2.65 -15.20 12.98
CA LEU A 113 -1.39 -15.72 12.43
C LEU A 113 -0.19 -15.39 13.34
N LEU A 114 -0.10 -14.16 13.82
CA LEU A 114 0.97 -13.73 14.73
C LEU A 114 0.89 -14.43 16.09
N THR A 115 -0.32 -14.71 16.57
CA THR A 115 -0.50 -15.52 17.79
C THR A 115 -0.06 -16.97 17.54
N THR A 116 -0.34 -17.55 16.36
CA THR A 116 0.20 -18.87 15.97
C THR A 116 1.72 -18.88 15.90
N ALA A 117 2.35 -17.76 15.53
CA ALA A 117 3.81 -17.60 15.55
C ALA A 117 4.41 -17.51 16.98
N GLY A 118 3.57 -17.38 18.00
CA GLY A 118 3.96 -17.33 19.41
C GLY A 118 3.98 -15.94 20.05
N PHE A 119 3.59 -14.88 19.31
CA PHE A 119 3.49 -13.54 19.90
C PHE A 119 2.31 -13.44 20.86
N GLY A 120 2.44 -12.64 21.92
CA GLY A 120 1.29 -12.20 22.70
C GLY A 120 0.41 -11.21 21.93
N LEU A 121 -0.90 -11.16 22.20
CA LEU A 121 -1.85 -10.32 21.44
C LEU A 121 -1.42 -8.85 21.28
N ARG A 122 -0.78 -8.27 22.30
CA ARG A 122 -0.30 -6.89 22.27
C ARG A 122 0.88 -6.70 21.31
N GLU A 123 1.81 -7.63 21.32
CA GLU A 123 2.95 -7.63 20.40
C GLU A 123 2.49 -7.94 18.97
N ALA A 124 1.56 -8.88 18.81
CA ALA A 124 0.90 -9.16 17.54
C ALA A 124 0.26 -7.91 16.96
N TRP A 125 -0.45 -7.11 17.76
CA TRP A 125 -1.00 -5.83 17.31
C TRP A 125 0.07 -4.82 16.88
N TRP A 126 1.19 -4.72 17.62
CA TRP A 126 2.30 -3.85 17.23
C TRP A 126 2.94 -4.28 15.92
N VAL A 127 3.15 -5.59 15.73
CA VAL A 127 3.69 -6.16 14.49
C VAL A 127 2.73 -5.93 13.33
N ALA A 128 1.43 -6.21 13.49
CA ALA A 128 0.43 -5.98 12.45
C ALA A 128 0.35 -4.49 12.05
N THR A 129 0.37 -3.59 13.03
CA THR A 129 0.40 -2.14 12.81
C THR A 129 1.67 -1.71 12.06
N TYR A 130 2.83 -2.26 12.45
CA TYR A 130 4.09 -2.00 11.77
C TYR A 130 4.06 -2.49 10.31
N LEU A 131 3.56 -3.70 10.04
CA LEU A 131 3.45 -4.24 8.68
C LEU A 131 2.56 -3.39 7.78
N LEU A 132 1.42 -2.92 8.30
CA LEU A 132 0.55 -1.98 7.57
C LEU A 132 1.29 -0.68 7.23
N ASN A 133 1.95 -0.07 8.21
CA ASN A 133 2.70 1.17 8.00
C ASN A 133 3.91 0.97 7.08
N ALA A 134 4.57 -0.19 7.16
CA ALA A 134 5.67 -0.54 6.29
C ALA A 134 5.19 -0.70 4.84
N ALA A 135 4.06 -1.37 4.59
CA ALA A 135 3.47 -1.48 3.25
C ALA A 135 3.14 -0.09 2.66
N ILE A 136 2.52 0.79 3.45
CA ILE A 136 2.26 2.19 3.05
C ILE A 136 3.58 2.90 2.70
N GLY A 137 4.58 2.80 3.58
CA GLY A 137 5.88 3.44 3.40
C GLY A 137 6.66 2.92 2.20
N MET A 138 6.56 1.62 1.89
CA MET A 138 7.22 1.02 0.72
C MET A 138 6.68 1.61 -0.58
N VAL A 139 5.36 1.83 -0.67
CA VAL A 139 4.69 2.36 -1.87
C VAL A 139 4.88 3.87 -1.98
N GLN A 140 4.63 4.62 -0.90
CA GLN A 140 4.78 6.09 -0.91
C GLN A 140 6.24 6.55 -0.97
N GLY A 141 7.16 5.77 -0.41
CA GLY A 141 8.58 6.09 -0.27
C GLY A 141 9.48 5.40 -1.29
N GLN A 142 8.94 4.89 -2.41
CA GLN A 142 9.74 4.18 -3.41
C GLN A 142 10.96 5.02 -3.85
N PRO A 143 12.20 4.50 -3.78
CA PRO A 143 13.43 5.28 -3.97
C PRO A 143 13.75 5.57 -5.45
N ASP A 144 12.74 5.70 -6.31
CA ASP A 144 12.89 6.12 -7.70
C ASP A 144 12.34 7.56 -7.89
N CYS A 145 11.93 7.87 -9.11
CA CYS A 145 11.19 9.07 -9.46
C CYS A 145 9.89 9.15 -8.64
N PRO A 146 9.63 10.27 -7.95
CA PRO A 146 8.39 10.49 -7.22
C PRO A 146 7.15 10.28 -8.10
N ALA A 147 6.09 9.70 -7.53
CA ALA A 147 4.86 9.39 -8.25
C ALA A 147 4.16 10.62 -8.87
N ASN A 148 4.39 11.82 -8.32
CA ASN A 148 3.84 13.07 -8.87
C ASN A 148 4.59 13.58 -10.12
N VAL A 149 5.68 12.93 -10.52
CA VAL A 149 6.39 13.26 -11.76
C VAL A 149 5.77 12.47 -12.92
N PRO A 150 5.37 13.13 -14.02
CA PRO A 150 4.79 12.44 -15.17
C PRO A 150 5.72 11.34 -15.73
N PRO A 151 5.20 10.18 -16.18
CA PRO A 151 6.03 9.08 -16.68
C PRO A 151 7.03 9.48 -17.78
N GLY A 152 6.64 10.39 -18.67
CA GLY A 152 7.52 10.92 -19.72
C GLY A 152 8.70 11.77 -19.21
N ALA A 153 8.57 12.36 -18.01
CA ALA A 153 9.61 13.16 -17.37
C ALA A 153 10.51 12.34 -16.42
N ALA A 154 10.15 11.09 -16.12
CA ALA A 154 10.91 10.24 -15.19
C ALA A 154 12.38 10.01 -15.61
N PRO A 155 12.72 9.77 -16.90
CA PRO A 155 14.12 9.63 -17.31
C PRO A 155 14.95 10.90 -17.06
N GLU A 156 14.39 12.07 -17.32
CA GLU A 156 15.05 13.35 -17.08
C GLU A 156 15.22 13.62 -15.58
N TRP A 157 14.18 13.33 -14.79
CA TRP A 157 14.25 13.43 -13.33
C TRP A 157 15.39 12.57 -12.77
N ARG A 158 15.49 11.30 -13.19
CA ARG A 158 16.57 10.39 -12.77
C ARG A 158 17.94 10.90 -13.19
N ARG A 159 18.08 11.36 -14.43
CA ARG A 159 19.33 11.96 -14.92
C ARG A 159 19.76 13.15 -14.06
N ARG A 160 18.83 14.04 -13.71
CA ARG A 160 19.10 15.20 -12.85
C ARG A 160 19.46 14.78 -11.42
N LYS A 161 18.75 13.79 -10.86
CA LYS A 161 19.04 13.23 -9.53
C LYS A 161 20.45 12.61 -9.49
N ARG A 162 20.82 11.83 -10.52
CA ARG A 162 22.17 11.26 -10.68
C ARG A 162 23.23 12.35 -10.69
N LEU A 163 23.11 13.33 -11.59
CA LEU A 163 24.11 14.41 -11.72
C LEU A 163 24.25 15.22 -10.42
N MET A 164 23.14 15.45 -9.71
CA MET A 164 23.18 16.10 -8.39
C MET A 164 23.98 15.26 -7.39
N LEU A 165 23.71 13.95 -7.29
CA LEU A 165 24.43 13.04 -6.39
C LEU A 165 25.91 12.91 -6.74
N GLU A 166 26.24 12.78 -8.02
CA GLU A 166 27.62 12.69 -8.52
C GLU A 166 28.41 13.99 -8.33
N SER A 167 27.73 15.14 -8.22
CA SER A 167 28.35 16.45 -7.96
C SER A 167 28.67 16.72 -6.48
N LEU A 168 28.24 15.84 -5.56
CA LEU A 168 28.50 16.01 -4.13
C LEU A 168 30.01 15.89 -3.82
N PRO A 169 30.52 16.59 -2.79
CA PRO A 169 31.91 16.44 -2.37
C PRO A 169 32.23 15.00 -1.95
N ALA A 170 33.00 14.28 -2.77
CA ALA A 170 33.29 12.85 -2.57
C ALA A 170 34.15 12.59 -1.31
N ASP A 171 34.89 13.59 -0.83
CA ASP A 171 35.61 13.56 0.45
C ASP A 171 34.67 13.49 1.66
N ARG A 172 33.42 13.97 1.53
CA ARG A 172 32.42 13.98 2.61
C ARG A 172 31.30 12.98 2.41
N PHE A 173 30.88 12.76 1.16
CA PHE A 173 29.72 11.93 0.81
C PHE A 173 30.05 10.83 -0.21
N PRO A 174 31.10 10.02 0.01
CA PRO A 174 31.54 9.03 -0.97
C PRO A 174 30.44 8.04 -1.34
N MET A 175 29.62 7.62 -0.37
CA MET A 175 28.52 6.69 -0.61
C MET A 175 27.36 7.29 -1.38
N MET A 176 27.07 8.58 -1.21
CA MET A 176 26.00 9.25 -1.97
C MET A 176 26.40 9.44 -3.43
N VAL A 177 27.69 9.75 -3.68
CA VAL A 177 28.25 9.82 -5.03
C VAL A 177 28.17 8.45 -5.71
N ALA A 178 28.59 7.39 -5.02
CA ALA A 178 28.50 6.02 -5.53
C ALA A 178 27.03 5.58 -5.78
N PHE A 179 26.11 5.96 -4.88
CA PHE A 179 24.68 5.72 -5.04
C PHE A 179 24.12 6.44 -6.28
N GLY A 180 24.63 7.62 -6.64
CA GLY A 180 24.24 8.31 -7.87
C GLY A 180 24.26 7.41 -9.12
N ALA A 181 25.27 6.54 -9.24
CA ALA A 181 25.40 5.62 -10.36
C ALA A 181 24.21 4.66 -10.51
N THR A 182 23.48 4.33 -9.44
CA THR A 182 22.32 3.42 -9.51
C THR A 182 21.12 4.04 -10.24
N TYR A 183 21.06 5.38 -10.37
CA TYR A 183 20.04 6.08 -11.17
C TYR A 183 20.30 6.02 -12.69
N ALA A 184 21.36 5.32 -13.14
CA ALA A 184 21.61 5.11 -14.56
C ALA A 184 20.47 4.33 -15.26
N THR A 185 19.77 3.48 -14.51
CA THR A 185 18.60 2.72 -14.97
C THR A 185 17.39 3.03 -14.10
N ALA A 186 16.18 2.72 -14.61
CA ALA A 186 14.98 2.75 -13.77
C ALA A 186 15.08 1.71 -12.64
N LEU A 187 14.41 1.98 -11.53
CA LEU A 187 14.29 1.00 -10.45
C LEU A 187 13.49 -0.22 -10.95
N ASP A 188 13.98 -1.41 -10.62
CA ASP A 188 13.19 -2.63 -10.75
C ASP A 188 12.19 -2.67 -9.58
N SER A 189 10.96 -2.21 -9.86
CA SER A 189 9.89 -2.14 -8.87
C SER A 189 9.58 -3.50 -8.25
N GLU A 190 9.49 -4.57 -9.04
CA GLU A 190 9.17 -5.90 -8.51
C GLU A 190 10.26 -6.39 -7.56
N ARG A 191 11.53 -6.22 -7.94
CA ARG A 191 12.65 -6.57 -7.07
C ARG A 191 12.68 -5.73 -5.79
N TYR A 192 12.36 -4.43 -5.88
CA TYR A 192 12.29 -3.55 -4.72
C TYR A 192 11.21 -4.01 -3.73
N TYR A 193 9.99 -4.26 -4.21
CA TYR A 193 8.90 -4.70 -3.34
C TYR A 193 9.17 -6.08 -2.74
N ALA A 194 9.68 -7.03 -3.54
CA ALA A 194 10.09 -8.35 -3.03
C ALA A 194 11.14 -8.22 -1.91
N PHE A 195 12.18 -7.39 -2.11
CA PHE A 195 13.20 -7.12 -1.10
C PHE A 195 12.62 -6.53 0.18
N CYS A 196 11.71 -5.56 0.07
CA CYS A 196 11.09 -4.92 1.23
C CYS A 196 10.17 -5.88 2.00
N VAL A 197 9.39 -6.71 1.30
CA VAL A 197 8.57 -7.76 1.93
C VAL A 197 9.45 -8.80 2.62
N ASP A 198 10.53 -9.24 1.98
CA ASP A 198 11.51 -10.15 2.59
C ASP A 198 12.13 -9.56 3.86
N LEU A 199 12.48 -8.27 3.83
CA LEU A 199 13.06 -7.58 4.98
C LEU A 199 12.10 -7.56 6.18
N VAL A 200 10.81 -7.22 5.98
CA VAL A 200 9.85 -7.19 7.08
C VAL A 200 9.47 -8.58 7.56
N MET A 201 9.34 -9.55 6.66
CA MET A 201 9.03 -10.93 7.03
C MET A 201 10.17 -11.57 7.82
N ALA A 202 11.42 -11.38 7.39
CA ALA A 202 12.59 -11.87 8.11
C ALA A 202 12.67 -11.28 9.54
N ALA A 203 12.30 -10.00 9.72
CA ALA A 203 12.25 -9.39 11.04
C ALA A 203 11.18 -10.02 11.94
N VAL A 204 9.97 -10.29 11.41
CA VAL A 204 8.90 -10.95 12.16
C VAL A 204 9.29 -12.37 12.54
N GLU A 205 9.86 -13.14 11.61
CA GLU A 205 10.33 -14.51 11.84
C GLU A 205 11.43 -14.57 12.89
N ALA A 206 12.40 -13.66 12.85
CA ALA A 206 13.49 -13.60 13.84
C ALA A 206 13.01 -13.23 15.26
N MET A 207 11.89 -12.50 15.36
CA MET A 207 11.29 -12.12 16.65
C MET A 207 10.27 -13.14 17.16
N ALA A 208 9.83 -14.08 16.32
CA ALA A 208 8.82 -15.06 16.68
C ALA A 208 9.35 -16.03 17.75
N PRO A 209 8.71 -16.13 18.93
CA PRO A 209 9.21 -16.99 20.02
C PRO A 209 9.28 -18.48 19.66
N GLY A 210 8.53 -18.94 18.66
CA GLY A 210 8.53 -20.32 18.18
C GLY A 210 9.55 -20.64 17.07
N ALA A 211 10.49 -19.74 16.75
CA ALA A 211 11.47 -19.92 15.68
C ALA A 211 12.77 -20.66 16.09
N ALA A 212 12.78 -21.29 17.28
CA ALA A 212 13.89 -22.10 17.79
C ALA A 212 13.54 -23.60 17.83
#